data_AF-A0A7V0QHN7-F1
#
_entry.id   AF-A0A7V0QHN7-F1
#
_cell.length_a   1.000
_cell.length_b   1.000
_cell.length_c   1.000
_cell.angle_alpha   90.00
_cell.angle_beta   90.00
_cell.angle_gamma   90.00
#
_symmetry.space_group_name_H-M   'P 1'
#
loop_
_entity.id
_entity.type
_entity.pdbx_description
1 polymer ?
#
loop_
_entity_poly.entity_id
_entity_poly.type
_entity_poly.pdbx_seq_one_letter_code
_entity_poly.pdbx_strand_id
1 'polypeptide(L)'
;MKQKWFSDMNFSEFKIIKTERACPLCYSKNTADKIYSFDPFHVLYCDTCDMSYLSPILGQKEITAIYSSDTYYSGGDFIGYSDYGLYEKAHSITYRSLLKKIQKMGITGGSLLEVGCGTGFFLKEAIKYFSYRAGLEMGRNSAKIASNWADEISIGPLEHYRGKRKFNLIVALQVIEHIPEPLKFLEMCMALLTKNGKLLISTPDMGSP
;
A
#
# COMPACT_ATOMS: atom_id res chain seq x y z
N MET A 1 -10.53 -3.25 20.25
CA MET A 1 -11.07 -4.42 19.52
C MET A 1 -9.93 -5.06 18.74
N LYS A 2 -9.70 -6.35 18.93
CA LYS A 2 -8.59 -7.08 18.32
C LYS A 2 -8.78 -7.11 16.80
N GLN A 3 -7.78 -6.67 16.03
CA GLN A 3 -7.67 -7.08 14.63
C GLN A 3 -7.69 -8.62 14.63
N LYS A 4 -8.59 -9.24 13.87
CA LYS A 4 -8.53 -10.69 13.66
C LYS A 4 -7.37 -10.94 12.70
N TRP A 5 -6.35 -11.64 13.19
CA TRP A 5 -5.16 -11.99 12.42
C TRP A 5 -5.44 -13.28 11.63
N PHE A 6 -4.60 -13.56 10.62
CA PHE A 6 -4.65 -14.73 9.74
C PHE A 6 -4.84 -16.09 10.45
N SER A 7 -4.59 -16.18 11.76
CA SER A 7 -4.77 -17.39 12.59
C SER A 7 -6.21 -17.90 12.66
N ASP A 8 -7.21 -17.05 12.39
CA ASP A 8 -8.63 -17.41 12.50
C ASP A 8 -9.23 -17.88 11.16
N MET A 9 -8.42 -17.97 10.10
CA MET A 9 -8.89 -18.28 8.75
C MET A 9 -8.84 -19.78 8.44
N ASN A 10 -9.97 -20.37 8.06
CA ASN A 10 -10.01 -21.69 7.46
C ASN A 10 -9.65 -21.60 5.96
N PHE A 11 -8.37 -21.71 5.64
CA PHE A 11 -7.86 -21.63 4.26
C PHE A 11 -8.25 -22.81 3.35
N SER A 12 -9.03 -23.78 3.86
CA SER A 12 -9.42 -24.97 3.09
C SER A 12 -10.55 -24.73 2.07
N GLU A 13 -11.32 -23.65 2.21
CA GLU A 13 -12.49 -23.38 1.34
C GLU A 13 -12.16 -22.60 0.05
N PHE A 14 -10.98 -21.98 -0.02
CA PHE A 14 -10.51 -21.28 -1.21
C PHE A 14 -9.42 -22.12 -1.88
N LYS A 15 -9.55 -22.43 -3.17
CA LYS A 15 -8.45 -22.94 -4.00
C LYS A 15 -7.40 -21.84 -4.18
N ILE A 16 -6.72 -21.48 -3.10
CA ILE A 16 -5.71 -20.44 -3.07
C ILE A 16 -4.50 -20.96 -3.83
N ILE A 17 -4.20 -20.36 -4.98
CA ILE A 17 -2.95 -20.60 -5.69
C ILE A 17 -1.84 -19.92 -4.88
N LYS A 18 -1.01 -20.75 -4.24
CA LYS A 18 0.16 -20.33 -3.48
C LYS A 18 1.40 -20.50 -4.35
N THR A 19 2.25 -19.49 -4.38
CA THR A 19 3.49 -19.53 -5.15
C THR A 19 4.67 -19.33 -4.22
N GLU A 20 5.52 -20.35 -4.08
CA GLU A 20 6.84 -20.19 -3.47
C GLU A 20 7.65 -19.18 -4.28
N ARG A 21 8.35 -18.26 -3.60
CA ARG A 21 9.16 -17.25 -4.29
C ARG A 21 10.57 -17.14 -3.74
N ALA A 22 11.49 -16.80 -4.63
CA ALA A 22 12.80 -16.28 -4.25
C ALA A 22 12.65 -14.89 -3.62
N CYS A 23 13.74 -14.37 -3.04
CA CYS A 23 13.76 -13.02 -2.49
C CYS A 23 13.27 -12.00 -3.54
N PRO A 24 12.26 -11.17 -3.25
CA PRO A 24 11.69 -10.24 -4.23
C PRO A 24 12.58 -9.02 -4.52
N LEU A 25 13.68 -8.85 -3.77
CA LEU A 25 14.61 -7.74 -3.94
C LEU A 25 15.85 -8.14 -4.75
N CYS A 26 16.49 -9.26 -4.42
CA CYS A 26 17.73 -9.69 -5.07
C CYS A 26 17.62 -11.01 -5.86
N TYR A 27 16.44 -11.62 -5.88
CA TYR A 27 16.15 -12.90 -6.55
C TYR A 27 16.97 -14.10 -6.06
N SER A 28 17.71 -13.95 -4.96
CA SER A 28 18.42 -15.04 -4.31
C SER A 28 17.43 -16.08 -3.79
N LYS A 29 17.80 -17.36 -3.96
CA LYS A 29 17.15 -18.50 -3.30
C LYS A 29 17.81 -18.84 -1.97
N ASN A 30 18.87 -18.13 -1.59
CA ASN A 30 19.57 -18.34 -0.33
C ASN A 30 18.80 -17.64 0.81
N THR A 31 18.13 -18.44 1.63
CA THR A 31 17.30 -17.98 2.74
C THR A 31 17.80 -18.65 4.02
N ALA A 32 18.20 -17.87 5.02
CA ALA A 32 18.65 -18.42 6.30
C ALA A 32 17.51 -19.09 7.03
N ASP A 33 16.51 -18.29 7.42
CA ASP A 33 15.60 -18.64 8.52
C ASP A 33 14.16 -18.21 8.27
N LYS A 34 13.23 -18.98 8.85
CA LYS A 34 11.83 -18.58 9.03
C LYS A 34 11.74 -17.71 10.28
N ILE A 35 11.61 -16.40 10.10
CA ILE A 35 11.46 -15.42 11.18
C ILE A 35 10.12 -15.63 11.90
N TYR A 36 9.06 -15.80 11.12
CA TYR A 36 7.70 -16.05 11.61
C TYR A 36 7.03 -17.11 10.75
N SER A 37 6.18 -17.95 11.36
CA SER A 37 5.40 -18.98 10.66
C SER A 37 3.94 -18.94 11.10
N PHE A 38 3.04 -18.90 10.13
CA PHE A 38 1.60 -18.97 10.31
C PHE A 38 1.02 -19.73 9.10
N ASP A 39 0.83 -21.04 9.26
CA ASP A 39 0.45 -21.95 8.17
C ASP A 39 -0.71 -21.39 7.33
N PRO A 40 -0.58 -21.33 6.00
CA PRO A 40 0.48 -21.89 5.15
C PRO A 40 1.67 -20.95 4.88
N PHE A 41 1.69 -19.77 5.49
CA PHE A 41 2.61 -18.69 5.18
C PHE A 41 3.76 -18.60 6.18
N HIS A 42 4.87 -18.04 5.74
CA HIS A 42 6.03 -17.79 6.59
C HIS A 42 6.79 -16.56 6.11
N VAL A 43 7.37 -15.82 7.05
CA VAL A 43 8.26 -14.69 6.77
C VAL A 43 9.69 -15.23 6.78
N LEU A 44 10.37 -15.11 5.64
CA LEU A 44 11.76 -15.53 5.43
C LEU A 44 12.71 -14.34 5.53
N TYR A 45 13.94 -14.61 5.96
CA TYR A 45 15.07 -13.68 5.87
C TYR A 45 15.99 -14.04 4.69
N CYS A 46 16.44 -13.04 3.93
CA CYS A 46 17.37 -13.22 2.82
C CYS A 46 18.81 -12.88 3.22
N ASP A 47 19.71 -13.86 3.20
CA ASP A 47 21.14 -13.68 3.57
C ASP A 47 21.97 -12.89 2.55
N THR A 48 21.37 -12.56 1.41
CA THR A 48 22.06 -11.84 0.34
C THR A 48 21.82 -10.33 0.40
N CYS A 49 20.67 -9.90 0.92
CA CYS A 49 20.27 -8.48 0.88
C CYS A 49 19.49 -8.03 2.12
N ASP A 50 19.46 -8.86 3.16
CA ASP A 50 18.83 -8.62 4.46
C ASP A 50 17.30 -8.38 4.44
N MET A 51 16.66 -8.59 3.29
CA MET A 51 15.22 -8.41 3.11
C MET A 51 14.44 -9.51 3.84
N SER A 52 13.46 -9.10 4.64
CA SER A 52 12.42 -10.00 5.15
C SER A 52 11.23 -10.05 4.19
N TYR A 53 10.72 -11.24 3.85
CA TYR A 53 9.65 -11.37 2.87
C TYR A 53 8.74 -12.58 3.11
N LEU A 54 7.47 -12.45 2.74
CA LEU A 54 6.49 -13.54 2.82
C LEU A 54 6.73 -14.60 1.73
N SER A 55 6.75 -15.88 2.09
CA SER A 55 6.62 -17.03 1.17
C SER A 55 5.75 -18.13 1.81
N PRO A 56 4.99 -18.92 1.04
CA PRO A 56 4.55 -18.59 -0.32
C PRO A 56 3.74 -17.29 -0.34
N ILE A 57 3.56 -16.69 -1.51
CA ILE A 57 2.61 -15.58 -1.69
C ILE A 57 1.31 -16.06 -2.33
N LEU A 58 0.25 -15.30 -2.08
CA LEU A 58 -0.98 -15.41 -2.85
C LEU A 58 -0.73 -14.99 -4.31
N GLY A 59 -1.42 -15.64 -5.25
CA GLY A 59 -1.43 -15.20 -6.64
C GLY A 59 -2.01 -13.79 -6.81
N GLN A 60 -1.62 -13.10 -7.88
CA GLN A 60 -2.03 -11.71 -8.14
C GLN A 60 -3.56 -11.55 -8.25
N LYS A 61 -4.26 -12.57 -8.74
CA LYS A 61 -5.72 -12.55 -8.86
C LYS A 61 -6.39 -12.59 -7.49
N GLU A 62 -5.88 -13.43 -6.60
CA GLU A 62 -6.34 -13.56 -5.22
C GLU A 62 -6.05 -12.28 -4.43
N ILE A 63 -4.85 -11.72 -4.55
CA ILE A 63 -4.49 -10.41 -3.96
C ILE A 63 -5.46 -9.33 -4.45
N THR A 64 -5.64 -9.22 -5.77
CA THR A 64 -6.56 -8.25 -6.37
C THR A 64 -7.98 -8.41 -5.86
N ALA A 65 -8.47 -9.64 -5.75
CA ALA A 65 -9.82 -9.92 -5.27
C ALA A 65 -10.04 -9.46 -3.81
N ILE A 66 -9.02 -9.58 -2.96
CA ILE A 66 -9.07 -9.11 -1.56
C ILE A 66 -9.18 -7.57 -1.53
N TYR A 67 -8.26 -6.86 -2.20
CA TYR A 67 -8.21 -5.39 -2.13
C TYR A 67 -9.32 -4.69 -2.92
N SER A 68 -9.83 -5.31 -3.99
CA SER A 68 -10.98 -4.79 -4.73
C SER A 68 -12.32 -5.15 -4.10
N SER A 69 -12.34 -5.95 -3.02
CA SER A 69 -13.58 -6.29 -2.33
C SER A 69 -14.15 -5.09 -1.59
N ASP A 70 -15.45 -4.88 -1.73
CA ASP A 70 -16.16 -3.83 -1.00
C ASP A 70 -16.11 -4.03 0.52
N THR A 71 -15.85 -5.26 0.98
CA THR A 71 -15.73 -5.62 2.40
C THR A 71 -14.42 -5.21 3.06
N TYR A 72 -13.36 -4.96 2.27
CA TYR A 72 -12.01 -4.71 2.82
C TYR A 72 -11.94 -3.42 3.65
N TYR A 73 -12.69 -2.38 3.26
CA TYR A 73 -12.74 -1.10 3.98
C TYR A 73 -14.03 -0.90 4.80
N SER A 74 -15.03 -1.77 4.65
CA SER A 74 -16.37 -1.62 5.24
C SER A 74 -16.68 -2.62 6.36
N GLY A 75 -15.70 -3.40 6.81
CA GLY A 75 -15.88 -4.30 7.95
C GLY A 75 -16.62 -5.58 7.64
N GLY A 76 -16.42 -6.17 6.46
CA GLY A 76 -16.96 -7.51 6.18
C GLY A 76 -16.19 -8.64 6.85
N ASP A 77 -16.73 -9.85 6.73
CA ASP A 77 -16.63 -10.90 7.74
C ASP A 77 -15.23 -11.48 8.06
N PHE A 78 -14.17 -11.21 7.26
CA PHE A 78 -12.91 -11.97 7.40
C PHE A 78 -11.57 -11.26 7.09
N ILE A 79 -11.48 -10.25 6.22
CA ILE A 79 -10.21 -9.55 5.87
C ILE A 79 -10.47 -8.06 5.65
N GLY A 80 -9.72 -7.19 6.34
CA GLY A 80 -9.79 -5.74 6.17
C GLY A 80 -10.06 -4.97 7.47
N TYR A 81 -10.44 -3.70 7.35
CA TYR A 81 -10.76 -2.84 8.48
C TYR A 81 -12.19 -3.05 8.95
N SER A 82 -12.39 -3.20 10.27
CA SER A 82 -13.71 -3.38 10.88
C SER A 82 -14.64 -2.18 10.68
N ASP A 83 -14.10 -0.96 10.57
CA ASP A 83 -14.80 0.26 10.18
C ASP A 83 -13.75 1.35 9.87
N TYR A 84 -13.41 1.54 8.59
CA TYR A 84 -12.40 2.53 8.19
C TYR A 84 -12.80 3.98 8.54
N GLY A 85 -14.09 4.26 8.69
CA GLY A 85 -14.62 5.57 9.09
C GLY A 85 -14.31 5.91 10.55
N LEU A 86 -14.34 4.94 11.47
CA LEU A 86 -13.92 5.16 12.86
C LEU A 86 -12.44 5.51 12.99
N TYR A 87 -11.61 5.02 12.06
CA TYR A 87 -10.19 5.38 12.01
C TYR A 87 -9.94 6.77 11.38
N GLU A 88 -10.95 7.44 10.79
CA GLU A 88 -10.80 8.75 10.13
C GLU A 88 -10.13 9.77 11.06
N LYS A 89 -10.59 9.88 12.32
CA LYS A 89 -10.04 10.85 13.27
C LYS A 89 -8.59 10.55 13.66
N ALA A 90 -8.28 9.28 13.91
CA ALA A 90 -6.92 8.87 14.29
C ALA A 90 -5.94 9.05 13.12
N HIS A 91 -6.33 8.62 11.91
CA HIS A 91 -5.53 8.82 10.70
C HIS A 91 -5.34 10.29 10.36
N SER A 92 -6.36 11.14 10.55
CA SER A 92 -6.27 12.58 10.28
C SER A 92 -5.17 13.25 11.12
N ILE A 93 -5.00 12.88 12.39
CA ILE A 93 -3.93 13.44 13.24
C ILE A 93 -2.55 13.03 12.69
N THR A 94 -2.38 11.75 12.37
CA THR A 94 -1.13 11.22 11.81
C THR A 94 -0.79 11.87 10.47
N TYR A 95 -1.75 11.96 9.55
CA TYR A 95 -1.55 12.56 8.23
C TYR A 95 -1.29 14.07 8.31
N ARG A 96 -1.97 14.81 9.20
CA ARG A 96 -1.63 16.22 9.47
C ARG A 96 -0.21 16.38 9.96
N SER A 97 0.24 15.51 10.87
CA SER A 97 1.61 15.53 11.39
C SER A 97 2.62 15.24 10.27
N LEU A 98 2.35 14.23 9.45
CA LEU A 98 3.18 13.89 8.30
C LEU A 98 3.25 15.05 7.29
N LEU A 99 2.12 15.64 6.90
CA LEU A 99 2.06 16.77 5.98
C LEU A 99 2.80 18.00 6.52
N LYS A 100 2.74 18.27 7.83
CA LYS A 100 3.57 19.32 8.45
C LYS A 100 5.06 19.03 8.30
N LYS A 101 5.50 17.77 8.43
CA LYS A 101 6.90 17.39 8.18
C LYS A 101 7.27 17.58 6.71
N ILE A 102 6.43 17.09 5.79
CA ILE A 102 6.61 17.27 4.33
C ILE A 102 6.72 18.76 3.97
N GLN A 103 5.88 19.61 4.55
CA GLN A 103 5.95 21.07 4.38
C GLN A 103 7.28 21.65 4.89
N LYS A 104 7.71 21.27 6.10
CA LYS A 104 9.00 21.73 6.66
C LYS A 104 10.20 21.29 5.83
N MET A 105 10.09 20.16 5.12
CA MET A 105 11.11 19.68 4.18
C MET A 105 11.08 20.39 2.83
N GLY A 106 10.12 21.29 2.59
CA GLY A 106 9.96 21.99 1.31
C GLY A 106 9.42 21.11 0.18
N ILE A 107 8.69 20.04 0.50
CA ILE A 107 8.19 19.04 -0.47
C ILE A 107 6.68 19.25 -0.74
N THR A 108 6.18 20.46 -0.51
CA THR A 108 4.79 20.85 -0.79
C THR A 108 4.70 21.75 -2.01
N GLY A 109 3.51 21.88 -2.58
CA GLY A 109 3.25 22.60 -3.82
C GLY A 109 3.24 21.68 -5.04
N GLY A 110 2.61 22.14 -6.13
CA GLY A 110 2.52 21.37 -7.37
C GLY A 110 1.57 20.17 -7.26
N SER A 111 1.99 19.01 -7.79
CA SER A 111 1.18 17.80 -7.93
C SER A 111 1.58 16.67 -6.97
N LEU A 112 0.57 16.08 -6.33
CA LEU A 112 0.65 14.90 -5.47
C LEU A 112 -0.04 13.72 -6.15
N LEU A 113 0.55 12.52 -6.07
CA LEU A 113 -0.13 11.24 -6.29
C LEU A 113 -0.03 10.40 -5.03
N GLU A 114 -1.17 9.93 -4.52
CA GLU A 114 -1.21 8.88 -3.49
C GLU A 114 -1.54 7.54 -4.14
N VAL A 115 -0.63 6.57 -4.01
CA VAL A 115 -0.85 5.18 -4.42
C VAL A 115 -1.43 4.41 -3.25
N GLY A 116 -2.55 3.71 -3.46
CA GLY A 116 -3.29 3.04 -2.38
C GLY A 116 -4.05 4.04 -1.50
N CYS A 117 -4.77 4.99 -2.11
CA CYS A 117 -5.33 6.13 -1.37
C CYS A 117 -6.53 5.80 -0.47
N GLY A 118 -7.07 4.58 -0.53
CA GLY A 118 -8.25 4.18 0.23
C GLY A 118 -9.39 5.16 0.00
N THR A 119 -10.01 5.65 1.08
CA THR A 119 -11.08 6.66 1.05
C THR A 119 -10.57 8.11 0.89
N GLY A 120 -9.27 8.32 0.71
CA GLY A 120 -8.67 9.62 0.39
C GLY A 120 -8.44 10.56 1.58
N PHE A 121 -8.31 10.04 2.80
CA PHE A 121 -8.10 10.90 3.98
C PHE A 121 -6.78 11.68 3.94
N PHE A 122 -5.69 11.09 3.43
CA PHE A 122 -4.45 11.84 3.23
C PHE A 122 -4.63 12.91 2.15
N LEU A 123 -5.28 12.59 1.02
CA LEU A 123 -5.64 13.58 -0.02
C LEU A 123 -6.46 14.75 0.55
N LYS A 124 -7.44 14.48 1.42
CA LYS A 124 -8.26 15.50 2.11
C LYS A 124 -7.39 16.47 2.91
N GLU A 125 -6.49 15.94 3.73
CA GLU A 125 -5.59 16.77 4.53
C GLU A 125 -4.54 17.50 3.67
N ALA A 126 -4.21 16.94 2.50
CA ALA A 126 -3.25 17.47 1.54
C ALA A 126 -3.76 18.67 0.71
N ILE A 127 -5.08 18.98 0.75
CA ILE A 127 -5.70 20.07 -0.04
C ILE A 127 -4.97 21.40 0.10
N LYS A 128 -4.60 21.78 1.33
CA LYS A 128 -3.92 23.06 1.60
C LYS A 128 -2.42 23.07 1.25
N TYR A 129 -1.87 21.95 0.83
CA TYR A 129 -0.43 21.77 0.59
C TYR A 129 -0.09 21.56 -0.88
N PHE A 130 -1.04 21.08 -1.70
CA PHE A 130 -0.79 20.74 -3.11
C PHE A 130 -1.89 21.30 -4.00
N SER A 131 -1.47 21.93 -5.11
CA SER A 131 -2.38 22.50 -6.11
C SER A 131 -3.12 21.43 -6.92
N TYR A 132 -2.57 20.22 -7.00
CA TYR A 132 -3.18 19.10 -7.71
C TYR A 132 -2.94 17.79 -6.94
N ARG A 133 -3.97 16.96 -6.82
CA ARG A 133 -3.97 15.71 -6.04
C ARG A 133 -4.61 14.62 -6.89
N ALA A 134 -3.85 13.56 -7.15
CA ALA A 134 -4.35 12.33 -7.75
C ALA A 134 -4.33 11.21 -6.71
N GLY A 135 -5.27 10.28 -6.83
CA GLY A 135 -5.32 9.04 -6.06
C GLY A 135 -5.43 7.82 -6.98
N LEU A 136 -4.80 6.72 -6.56
CA LEU A 136 -4.93 5.42 -7.19
C LEU A 136 -5.41 4.41 -6.14
N GLU A 137 -6.50 3.73 -6.41
CA GLU A 137 -7.15 2.82 -5.46
C GLU A 137 -7.75 1.59 -6.16
N MET A 138 -7.66 0.41 -5.56
CA MET A 138 -8.19 -0.83 -6.13
C MET A 138 -9.69 -1.02 -5.88
N GLY A 139 -10.20 -0.54 -4.74
CA GLY A 139 -11.59 -0.64 -4.33
C GLY A 139 -12.47 0.46 -4.95
N ARG A 140 -13.52 0.07 -5.69
CA ARG A 140 -14.42 1.02 -6.38
C ARG A 140 -15.14 1.97 -5.41
N ASN A 141 -15.63 1.45 -4.29
CA ASN A 141 -16.32 2.26 -3.29
C ASN A 141 -15.37 3.24 -2.60
N SER A 142 -14.17 2.80 -2.21
CA SER A 142 -13.13 3.66 -1.63
C SER A 142 -12.71 4.75 -2.59
N ALA A 143 -12.45 4.40 -3.85
CA ALA A 143 -12.15 5.35 -4.93
C ALA A 143 -13.24 6.41 -5.12
N LYS A 144 -14.53 6.00 -5.07
CA LYS A 144 -15.67 6.92 -5.15
C LYS A 144 -15.72 7.89 -3.97
N ILE A 145 -15.32 7.47 -2.77
CA ILE A 145 -15.23 8.38 -1.61
C ILE A 145 -14.03 9.30 -1.76
N ALA A 146 -12.88 8.78 -2.19
CA ALA A 146 -11.64 9.52 -2.39
C ALA A 146 -11.78 10.64 -3.44
N SER A 147 -12.65 10.48 -4.43
CA SER A 147 -12.88 11.49 -5.47
C SER A 147 -13.45 12.81 -4.94
N ASN A 148 -13.96 12.84 -3.69
CA ASN A 148 -14.36 14.10 -3.04
C ASN A 148 -13.16 14.98 -2.65
N TRP A 149 -11.95 14.42 -2.62
CA TRP A 149 -10.74 15.06 -2.09
C TRP A 149 -9.62 15.20 -3.13
N ALA A 150 -9.80 14.57 -4.29
CA ALA A 150 -8.80 14.48 -5.35
C ALA A 150 -9.30 15.17 -6.63
N ASP A 151 -8.37 15.71 -7.40
CA ASP A 151 -8.64 16.25 -8.73
C ASP A 151 -8.70 15.12 -9.80
N GLU A 152 -8.08 13.97 -9.52
CA GLU A 152 -8.13 12.76 -10.35
C GLU A 152 -8.13 11.51 -9.47
N ILE A 153 -8.98 10.53 -9.78
CA ILE A 153 -8.95 9.19 -9.19
C ILE A 153 -8.87 8.16 -10.31
N SER A 154 -7.92 7.24 -10.18
CA SER A 154 -7.82 6.05 -11.04
C SER A 154 -8.14 4.80 -10.23
N ILE A 155 -8.89 3.88 -10.82
CA ILE A 155 -9.22 2.60 -10.19
C ILE A 155 -8.31 1.51 -10.74
N GLY A 156 -7.60 0.82 -9.86
CA GLY A 156 -6.72 -0.30 -10.18
C GLY A 156 -5.29 -0.13 -9.66
N PRO A 157 -4.40 -1.09 -10.00
CA PRO A 157 -3.01 -1.06 -9.56
C PRO A 157 -2.17 -0.08 -10.39
N LEU A 158 -0.96 0.25 -9.92
CA LEU A 158 -0.10 1.28 -10.54
C LEU A 158 0.25 0.92 -11.99
N GLU A 159 0.41 -0.38 -12.26
CA GLU A 159 0.62 -0.99 -13.57
C GLU A 159 -0.44 -0.60 -14.59
N HIS A 160 -1.64 -0.27 -14.12
CA HIS A 160 -2.78 0.13 -14.95
C HIS A 160 -2.98 1.64 -14.99
N TYR A 161 -2.18 2.43 -14.27
CA TYR A 161 -2.23 3.88 -14.36
C TYR A 161 -1.82 4.32 -15.77
N ARG A 162 -2.65 5.17 -16.41
CA ARG A 162 -2.43 5.69 -17.77
C ARG A 162 -2.31 7.21 -17.82
N GLY A 163 -2.30 7.87 -16.65
CA GLY A 163 -2.09 9.30 -16.58
C GLY A 163 -0.71 9.70 -17.09
N LYS A 164 -0.66 10.83 -17.82
CA LYS A 164 0.60 11.37 -18.39
C LYS A 164 1.25 12.42 -17.49
N ARG A 165 0.57 12.84 -16.43
CA ARG A 165 1.05 13.86 -15.50
C ARG A 165 2.26 13.35 -14.75
N LYS A 166 3.22 14.26 -14.51
CA LYS A 166 4.32 14.04 -13.58
C LYS A 166 4.00 14.66 -12.22
N PHE A 167 4.53 14.06 -11.17
CA PHE A 167 4.24 14.42 -9.78
C PHE A 167 5.44 15.04 -9.07
N ASN A 168 5.19 16.07 -8.26
CA ASN A 168 6.19 16.65 -7.36
C ASN A 168 6.37 15.77 -6.11
N LEU A 169 5.30 15.13 -5.67
CA LEU A 169 5.33 14.14 -4.61
C LEU A 169 4.50 12.92 -5.03
N ILE A 170 5.09 11.72 -4.90
CA ILE A 170 4.34 10.46 -4.87
C ILE A 170 4.44 9.93 -3.44
N VAL A 171 3.31 9.54 -2.87
CA VAL A 171 3.27 8.87 -1.57
C VAL A 171 2.70 7.45 -1.73
N ALA A 172 3.31 6.49 -1.03
CA ALA A 172 2.84 5.13 -0.91
C ALA A 172 2.87 4.75 0.59
N LEU A 173 1.71 4.87 1.25
CA LEU A 173 1.59 4.70 2.68
C LEU A 173 1.01 3.31 3.00
N GLN A 174 1.83 2.42 3.56
CA GLN A 174 1.44 1.03 3.86
C GLN A 174 1.00 0.27 2.58
N VAL A 175 1.87 0.31 1.57
CA VAL A 175 1.60 -0.24 0.24
C VAL A 175 2.73 -1.14 -0.22
N ILE A 176 3.99 -0.70 -0.10
CA ILE A 176 5.14 -1.40 -0.69
C ILE A 176 5.30 -2.83 -0.18
N GLU A 177 4.94 -3.10 1.08
CA GLU A 177 4.95 -4.41 1.72
C GLU A 177 3.99 -5.42 1.07
N HIS A 178 2.98 -4.92 0.36
CA HIS A 178 1.98 -5.71 -0.35
C HIS A 178 2.33 -5.90 -1.84
N ILE A 179 3.35 -5.21 -2.34
CA ILE A 179 3.75 -5.27 -3.75
C ILE A 179 4.61 -6.53 -3.99
N PRO A 180 4.22 -7.42 -4.92
CA PRO A 180 5.01 -8.62 -5.22
C PRO A 180 6.37 -8.32 -5.84
N GLU A 181 6.42 -7.31 -6.72
CA GLU A 181 7.61 -6.86 -7.48
C GLU A 181 8.00 -5.43 -7.06
N PRO A 182 8.59 -5.23 -5.87
CA PRO A 182 8.82 -3.90 -5.29
C PRO A 182 9.75 -3.04 -6.15
N LEU A 183 10.78 -3.62 -6.79
CA LEU A 183 11.68 -2.87 -7.67
C LEU A 183 10.94 -2.27 -8.86
N LYS A 184 10.09 -3.06 -9.53
CA LYS A 184 9.27 -2.58 -10.65
C LYS A 184 8.31 -1.48 -10.22
N PHE A 185 7.69 -1.60 -9.04
CA PHE A 185 6.84 -0.56 -8.48
C PHE A 185 7.61 0.74 -8.24
N LEU A 186 8.82 0.67 -7.68
CA LEU A 186 9.69 1.83 -7.48
C LEU A 186 10.06 2.47 -8.83
N GLU A 187 10.45 1.69 -9.83
CA GLU A 187 10.74 2.18 -11.19
C GLU A 187 9.55 2.93 -11.79
N MET A 188 8.34 2.40 -11.63
CA MET A 188 7.11 3.03 -12.11
C MET A 188 6.80 4.34 -11.38
N CYS A 189 6.99 4.38 -10.06
CA CYS A 189 6.86 5.61 -9.29
C CYS A 189 7.88 6.66 -9.75
N MET A 190 9.15 6.27 -9.87
CA MET A 190 10.22 7.15 -10.34
C MET A 190 9.95 7.68 -11.75
N ALA A 191 9.41 6.85 -12.64
CA ALA A 191 9.00 7.26 -13.97
C ALA A 191 7.88 8.31 -13.96
N LEU A 192 7.02 8.34 -12.93
CA LEU A 192 5.95 9.34 -12.80
C LEU A 192 6.38 10.62 -12.07
N LEU A 193 7.60 10.68 -11.54
CA LEU A 193 8.10 11.90 -10.88
C LEU A 193 8.52 12.98 -11.89
N THR A 194 8.39 14.22 -11.46
CA THR A 194 9.12 15.35 -12.05
C THR A 194 10.61 15.21 -11.77
N LYS A 195 11.47 15.98 -12.47
CA LYS A 195 12.94 15.94 -12.28
C LYS A 195 13.38 16.12 -10.81
N ASN A 196 12.66 16.94 -10.05
CA ASN A 196 12.95 17.21 -8.63
C ASN A 196 11.90 16.58 -7.70
N GLY A 197 11.06 15.70 -8.25
CA GLY A 197 10.01 15.05 -7.50
C GLY A 197 10.57 14.11 -6.44
N LYS A 198 9.78 13.86 -5.41
CA LYS A 198 10.13 12.96 -4.31
C LYS A 198 9.15 11.80 -4.24
N LEU A 199 9.67 10.62 -3.90
CA LEU A 199 8.88 9.46 -3.52
C LEU A 199 8.99 9.33 -2.00
N LEU A 200 7.85 9.27 -1.32
CA LEU A 200 7.76 9.00 0.11
C LEU A 200 7.04 7.67 0.31
N ILE A 201 7.67 6.79 1.07
CA ILE A 201 7.14 5.46 1.36
C ILE A 201 7.08 5.29 2.87
N SER A 202 5.99 4.73 3.37
CA SER A 202 5.94 4.19 4.72
C SER A 202 5.58 2.71 4.64
N THR A 203 6.28 1.90 5.42
CA THR A 203 6.09 0.45 5.53
C THR A 203 6.25 0.06 7.01
N PRO A 204 5.71 -1.07 7.46
CA PRO A 204 6.01 -1.63 8.77
C PRO A 204 7.52 -1.80 8.96
N ASP A 205 7.97 -1.57 10.19
CA ASP A 205 9.35 -1.81 10.63
C ASP A 205 9.44 -3.17 11.31
N MET A 206 10.16 -4.10 10.69
CA MET A 206 10.39 -5.46 11.23
C MET A 206 11.21 -5.44 12.53
N GLY A 207 11.90 -4.34 12.84
CA GLY A 207 12.63 -4.15 14.10
C GLY A 207 11.81 -3.44 15.19
N SER A 208 10.56 -3.06 14.92
CA SER A 208 9.68 -2.48 15.94
C SER A 208 9.31 -3.55 16.98
N PRO A 209 9.41 -3.25 18.29
CA PRO A 209 9.03 -4.17 19.37
C PRO A 209 7.52 -4.48 19.40
#